data_AF-A0A3D4QYA9-F1
#
_entry.id   AF-A0A3D4QYA9-F1
#
_cell.length_a   1.000
_cell.length_b   1.000
_cell.length_c   1.000
_cell.angle_alpha   90.00
_cell.angle_beta   90.00
_cell.angle_gamma   90.00
#
_symmetry.space_group_name_H-M   'P 1'
#
loop_
_entity.id
_entity.type
_entity.pdbx_description
1 polymer ?
#
loop_
_entity_poly.entity_id
_entity_poly.type
_entity_poly.pdbx_seq_one_letter_code
_entity_poly.pdbx_strand_id
1 'polypeptide(L)'
;MRKKRRVLYVAFLLMAVVTAFTAAQAATSAQPGSEFDPLVTKSYVDEQIQLLTSKIGTGTPSTGGTSTGTGTVDEQVLNNIRTDVRDLINLTIDAFTRIDSLERQNIELIRRIEALEQGFVVVELSKGQKVILGAGSEILVRSGETTAISGELGGLADVTSAQDLTNGMKITNQHLLLSSRADGRGVFVASDKAFFLIRGSYTVE
;
A
#
# COMPACT_ATOMS: atom_id res chain seq x y z
N MET A 1 22.22 -59.21 67.50
CA MET A 1 22.72 -57.84 67.27
C MET A 1 22.03 -57.07 66.12
N ARG A 2 21.42 -57.71 65.11
CA ARG A 2 20.81 -57.01 63.95
C ARG A 2 19.50 -56.25 64.24
N LYS A 3 18.66 -56.71 65.18
CA LYS A 3 17.39 -56.04 65.55
C LYS A 3 17.60 -54.66 66.18
N LYS A 4 18.54 -54.53 67.14
CA LYS A 4 18.84 -53.25 67.80
C LYS A 4 19.38 -52.19 66.83
N ARG A 5 20.20 -52.59 65.84
CA ARG A 5 20.71 -51.69 64.79
C ARG A 5 19.59 -51.19 63.86
N ARG A 6 18.63 -52.03 63.49
CA ARG A 6 17.46 -51.61 62.68
C ARG A 6 16.57 -50.61 63.42
N VAL A 7 16.34 -50.82 64.71
CA VAL A 7 15.58 -49.88 65.56
C VAL A 7 16.28 -48.52 65.64
N LEU A 8 17.62 -48.50 65.74
CA LEU A 8 18.39 -47.26 65.76
C LEU A 8 18.28 -46.48 64.44
N TYR A 9 18.33 -47.16 63.29
CA TYR A 9 18.18 -46.51 61.98
C TYR A 9 16.77 -45.96 61.76
N VAL A 10 15.72 -46.67 62.20
CA VAL A 10 14.34 -46.19 62.11
C VAL A 10 14.13 -44.96 63.01
N ALA A 11 14.72 -44.94 64.20
CA ALA A 11 14.66 -43.78 65.10
C ALA A 11 15.37 -42.55 64.51
N PHE A 12 16.54 -42.75 63.88
CA PHE A 12 17.25 -41.66 63.21
C PHE A 12 16.49 -41.13 61.99
N LEU A 13 15.88 -42.01 61.20
CA LEU A 13 15.08 -41.63 60.03
C LEU A 13 13.79 -40.90 60.46
N LEU A 14 13.14 -41.33 61.55
CA LEU A 14 12.04 -40.58 62.16
C LEU A 14 12.48 -39.20 62.65
N MET A 15 13.65 -39.09 63.28
CA MET A 15 14.17 -37.79 63.73
C MET A 15 14.52 -36.87 62.55
N ALA A 16 15.06 -37.42 61.46
CA ALA A 16 15.33 -36.68 60.23
C ALA A 16 14.03 -36.19 59.55
N VAL A 17 12.97 -37.00 59.56
CA VAL A 17 11.66 -36.59 59.02
C VAL A 17 11.02 -35.52 59.91
N VAL A 18 11.11 -35.65 61.23
CA VAL A 18 10.59 -34.64 62.17
C VAL A 18 11.34 -33.30 62.01
N THR A 19 12.67 -33.33 61.85
CA THR A 19 13.47 -32.12 61.64
C THR A 19 13.24 -31.48 60.26
N ALA A 20 13.00 -32.27 59.22
CA ALA A 20 12.61 -31.75 57.90
C ALA A 20 11.21 -31.11 57.92
N PHE A 21 10.27 -31.70 58.68
CA PHE A 21 8.91 -31.18 58.81
C PHE A 21 8.86 -29.87 59.63
N THR A 22 9.72 -29.72 60.65
CA THR A 22 9.80 -28.47 61.41
C THR A 22 10.53 -27.35 60.66
N ALA A 23 11.51 -27.68 59.82
CA ALA A 23 12.18 -26.69 58.96
C ALA A 23 11.25 -26.12 57.87
N ALA A 24 10.30 -26.91 57.36
CA ALA A 24 9.30 -26.44 56.39
C ALA A 24 8.26 -25.46 56.99
N GLN A 25 8.09 -25.44 58.32
CA GLN A 25 7.20 -24.51 59.03
C GLN A 25 7.88 -23.17 59.40
N ALA A 26 9.17 -22.99 59.09
CA ALA A 26 9.92 -21.76 59.40
C ALA A 26 9.74 -20.64 58.35
N ALA A 27 8.94 -20.88 57.30
CA ALA A 27 8.44 -19.82 56.43
C ALA A 27 7.06 -19.36 56.94
N THR A 28 7.02 -18.78 58.15
CA THR A 28 5.85 -18.02 58.58
C THR A 28 5.82 -16.74 57.77
N SER A 29 4.97 -16.70 56.75
CA SER A 29 4.70 -15.51 55.96
C SER A 29 4.17 -14.42 56.89
N ALA A 30 4.88 -13.30 56.96
CA ALA A 30 4.47 -12.10 57.70
C ALA A 30 3.07 -11.67 57.25
N GLN A 31 2.07 -12.01 58.08
CA GLN A 31 0.71 -11.57 57.91
C GLN A 31 0.63 -10.12 58.44
N PRO A 32 0.06 -9.16 57.69
CA PRO A 32 -0.09 -7.78 58.16
C PRO A 32 -0.78 -7.72 59.53
N GLY A 33 -0.18 -7.01 60.51
CA GLY A 33 -0.68 -6.93 61.89
C GLY A 33 -0.20 -8.01 62.86
N SER A 34 0.84 -8.79 62.52
CA SER A 34 1.49 -9.73 63.47
C SER A 34 2.47 -9.03 64.42
N GLU A 35 2.91 -9.72 65.49
CA GLU A 35 3.89 -9.16 66.46
C GLU A 35 5.27 -8.83 65.84
N PHE A 36 5.55 -9.35 64.64
CA PHE A 36 6.76 -9.02 63.85
C PHE A 36 6.57 -7.80 62.94
N ASP A 37 5.38 -7.16 62.94
CA ASP A 37 5.12 -5.93 62.21
C ASP A 37 5.72 -4.74 62.98
N PRO A 38 6.67 -3.98 62.38
CA PRO A 38 7.26 -2.84 63.07
C PRO A 38 6.20 -1.80 63.42
N LEU A 39 6.07 -1.48 64.71
CA LEU A 39 5.23 -0.36 65.14
C LEU A 39 5.84 0.95 64.64
N VAL A 40 5.21 1.54 63.63
CA VAL A 40 5.50 2.91 63.19
C VAL A 40 4.65 3.90 63.98
N THR A 41 5.22 5.06 64.31
CA THR A 41 4.48 6.12 64.99
C THR A 41 3.50 6.77 64.02
N LYS A 42 2.37 7.26 64.54
CA LYS A 42 1.40 8.04 63.75
C LYS A 42 2.08 9.20 63.00
N SER A 43 3.03 9.88 63.64
CA SER A 43 3.78 10.98 63.03
C SER A 43 4.61 10.56 61.82
N TYR A 44 5.22 9.37 61.84
CA TYR A 44 5.99 8.84 60.72
C TYR A 44 5.08 8.54 59.52
N VAL A 45 3.91 7.95 59.77
CA VAL A 45 2.90 7.70 58.73
C VAL A 45 2.39 9.02 58.14
N ASP A 46 2.07 9.99 59.01
CA ASP A 46 1.58 11.31 58.60
C ASP A 46 2.66 12.08 57.79
N GLU A 47 3.92 12.06 58.22
CA GLU A 47 5.06 12.68 57.52
C GLU A 47 5.28 12.07 56.15
N GLN A 48 5.22 10.74 56.04
CA GLN A 48 5.37 10.07 54.74
C GLN A 48 4.19 10.41 53.82
N ILE A 49 2.95 10.42 54.32
CA ILE A 49 1.78 10.85 53.53
C ILE A 49 1.93 12.30 53.08
N GLN A 50 2.44 13.18 53.94
CA GLN A 50 2.65 14.59 53.61
C GLN A 50 3.76 14.76 52.56
N LEU A 51 4.84 14.00 52.66
CA LEU A 51 5.90 13.93 51.65
C LEU A 51 5.38 13.38 50.32
N LEU A 52 4.59 12.31 50.34
CA LEU A 52 3.93 11.76 49.15
C LEU A 52 2.97 12.79 48.53
N THR A 53 2.19 13.49 49.34
CA THR A 53 1.26 14.54 48.89
C THR A 53 2.01 15.73 48.27
N SER A 54 3.15 16.12 48.86
CA SER A 54 4.01 17.18 48.31
C SER A 54 4.67 16.77 46.99
N LYS A 55 5.04 15.49 46.83
CA LYS A 55 5.60 14.93 45.59
C LYS A 55 4.55 14.70 44.49
N ILE A 56 3.29 14.46 44.86
CA ILE A 56 2.18 14.23 43.92
C ILE A 56 1.59 15.53 43.35
N GLY A 57 1.84 16.68 43.99
CA GLY A 57 1.67 17.99 43.34
C GLY A 57 0.27 18.60 43.44
N THR A 58 0.28 19.87 43.87
CA THR A 58 -0.68 20.96 43.59
C THR A 58 -2.10 20.58 43.15
N GLY A 59 -2.95 20.24 44.11
CA GLY A 59 -4.40 20.24 43.97
C GLY A 59 -5.05 20.58 45.31
N THR A 60 -5.70 21.74 45.39
CA THR A 60 -6.36 22.28 46.58
C THR A 60 -7.27 21.25 47.27
N PRO A 61 -7.25 21.08 48.60
CA PRO A 61 -8.09 20.11 49.27
C PRO A 61 -9.54 20.62 49.38
N SER A 62 -10.45 19.99 48.65
CA SER A 62 -11.89 20.08 48.86
C SER A 62 -12.34 18.93 49.76
N THR A 63 -12.90 19.26 50.91
CA THR A 63 -13.42 18.38 51.94
C THR A 63 -14.58 17.49 51.44
N GLY A 64 -14.43 16.18 51.64
CA GLY A 64 -15.56 15.25 51.82
C GLY A 64 -16.16 14.61 50.56
N GLY A 65 -15.67 13.42 50.19
CA GLY A 65 -16.34 12.54 49.23
C GLY A 65 -15.38 11.54 48.60
N THR A 66 -15.74 10.25 48.62
CA THR A 66 -15.03 9.09 48.07
C THR A 66 -14.24 9.42 46.79
N SER A 67 -12.91 9.48 46.90
CA SER A 67 -12.02 9.85 45.79
C SER A 67 -11.67 8.64 44.93
N THR A 68 -12.48 8.38 43.90
CA THR A 68 -12.00 7.74 42.67
C THR A 68 -10.97 8.69 42.07
N GLY A 69 -9.69 8.34 42.16
CA GLY A 69 -8.58 9.14 41.64
C GLY A 69 -8.76 9.43 40.15
N THR A 70 -9.32 10.58 39.84
CA THR A 70 -9.50 11.08 38.48
C THR A 70 -8.41 12.13 38.30
N GLY A 71 -7.32 11.75 37.64
CA GLY A 71 -6.35 12.74 37.15
C GLY A 71 -7.10 13.71 36.26
N THR A 72 -7.06 15.01 36.58
CA THR A 72 -7.72 16.03 35.79
C THR A 72 -6.96 16.14 34.46
N VAL A 73 -7.45 15.43 33.45
CA VAL A 73 -7.03 15.65 32.07
C VAL A 73 -7.37 17.09 31.74
N ASP A 74 -6.36 17.88 31.43
CA ASP A 74 -6.53 19.29 31.09
C ASP A 74 -7.37 19.37 29.79
N GLU A 75 -8.59 19.88 29.91
CA GLU A 75 -9.62 19.80 28.87
C GLU A 75 -9.18 20.51 27.58
N GLN A 76 -8.35 21.55 27.72
CA GLN A 76 -7.74 22.26 26.61
C GLN A 76 -6.74 21.39 25.84
N VAL A 77 -5.89 20.61 26.54
CA VAL A 77 -4.95 19.67 25.90
C VAL A 77 -5.72 18.60 25.15
N LEU A 78 -6.82 18.11 25.73
CA LEU A 78 -7.67 17.12 25.08
C LEU A 78 -8.35 17.67 23.81
N ASN A 79 -8.76 18.93 23.81
CA ASN A 79 -9.37 19.58 22.65
C ASN A 79 -8.35 19.88 21.54
N ASN A 80 -7.12 20.26 21.88
CA ASN A 80 -6.05 20.44 20.92
C ASN A 80 -5.69 19.11 20.26
N ILE A 81 -5.48 18.04 21.02
CA ILE A 81 -5.19 16.70 20.48
C ILE A 81 -6.31 16.22 19.56
N ARG A 82 -7.58 16.44 19.92
CA ARG A 82 -8.72 16.10 19.04
C ARG A 82 -8.68 16.87 17.71
N THR A 83 -8.29 18.14 17.77
CA THR A 83 -8.19 19.00 16.58
C THR A 83 -7.02 18.55 15.70
N ASP A 84 -5.84 18.33 16.29
CA ASP A 84 -4.64 17.88 15.58
C ASP A 84 -4.85 16.51 14.93
N VAL A 85 -5.49 15.57 15.64
CA VAL A 85 -5.82 14.25 15.09
C VAL A 85 -6.79 14.37 13.92
N ARG A 86 -7.79 15.25 13.99
CA ARG A 86 -8.71 15.50 12.87
C ARG A 86 -7.99 16.08 11.66
N ASP A 87 -7.11 17.04 11.89
CA ASP A 87 -6.37 17.70 10.82
C ASP A 87 -5.36 16.74 10.17
N LEU A 88 -4.70 15.89 10.97
CA LEU A 88 -3.85 14.81 10.46
C LEU A 88 -4.64 13.76 9.68
N ILE A 89 -5.85 13.40 10.12
CA ILE A 89 -6.75 12.50 9.38
C ILE A 89 -7.08 13.11 8.02
N ASN A 90 -7.44 14.39 7.97
CA ASN A 90 -7.77 15.07 6.71
C ASN A 90 -6.55 15.15 5.78
N LEU A 91 -5.38 15.48 6.30
CA LEU A 91 -4.13 15.49 5.53
C LEU A 91 -3.81 14.10 4.98
N THR A 92 -4.04 13.06 5.78
CA THR A 92 -3.84 11.66 5.37
C THR A 92 -4.79 11.27 4.24
N ILE A 93 -6.07 11.63 4.34
CA ILE A 93 -7.08 11.38 3.29
C ILE A 93 -6.72 12.12 1.99
N ASP A 94 -6.31 13.38 2.09
CA ASP A 94 -5.92 14.18 0.93
C ASP A 94 -4.67 13.60 0.26
N ALA A 95 -3.66 13.20 1.05
CA ALA A 95 -2.47 12.55 0.55
C ALA A 95 -2.79 11.24 -0.20
N PHE A 96 -3.66 10.40 0.35
CA PHE A 96 -4.09 9.16 -0.34
C PHE A 96 -4.84 9.44 -1.63
N THR A 97 -5.75 10.42 -1.63
CA THR A 97 -6.50 10.81 -2.83
C THR A 97 -5.57 11.36 -3.91
N ARG A 98 -4.56 12.15 -3.50
CA ARG A 98 -3.56 12.69 -4.40
C ARG A 98 -2.69 11.58 -5.00
N ILE A 99 -2.26 10.61 -4.19
CA ILE A 99 -1.49 9.45 -4.65
C ILE A 99 -2.28 8.66 -5.71
N ASP A 100 -3.55 8.34 -5.45
CA ASP A 100 -4.40 7.62 -6.44
C ASP A 100 -4.52 8.41 -7.75
N SER A 101 -4.69 9.73 -7.68
CA SER A 101 -4.75 10.57 -8.87
C SER A 101 -3.44 10.58 -9.68
N LEU A 102 -2.28 10.60 -8.99
CA LEU A 102 -0.97 10.59 -9.62
C LEU A 102 -0.65 9.24 -10.26
N GLU A 103 -1.04 8.14 -9.61
CA GLU A 103 -0.90 6.79 -10.17
C GLU A 103 -1.70 6.63 -11.46
N ARG A 104 -2.96 7.09 -11.47
CA ARG A 104 -3.79 7.11 -12.69
C ARG A 104 -3.15 7.93 -13.81
N GLN A 105 -2.59 9.10 -13.48
CA GLN A 105 -1.89 9.94 -14.46
C GLN A 105 -0.64 9.26 -15.01
N ASN A 106 0.16 8.63 -14.16
CA ASN A 106 1.37 7.91 -14.58
C ASN A 106 1.04 6.73 -15.50
N ILE A 107 0.01 5.94 -15.18
CA ILE A 107 -0.45 4.83 -16.03
C ILE A 107 -0.86 5.33 -17.43
N GLU A 108 -1.57 6.46 -17.48
CA GLU A 108 -1.98 7.06 -18.76
C GLU A 108 -0.79 7.59 -19.57
N LEU A 109 0.18 8.22 -18.90
CA LEU A 109 1.42 8.67 -19.56
C LEU A 109 2.24 7.48 -20.09
N ILE A 110 2.36 6.40 -19.33
CA ILE A 110 3.04 5.18 -19.77
C ILE A 110 2.35 4.62 -21.01
N ARG A 111 1.02 4.52 -21.03
CA ARG A 111 0.28 4.06 -22.22
C ARG A 111 0.55 4.95 -23.44
N ARG A 112 0.60 6.26 -23.26
CA ARG A 112 0.93 7.20 -24.36
C ARG A 112 2.37 7.05 -24.84
N ILE A 113 3.31 6.84 -23.92
CA ILE A 113 4.72 6.60 -24.24
C ILE A 113 4.86 5.27 -24.99
N GLU A 114 4.24 4.19 -24.54
CA GLU A 114 4.24 2.91 -25.25
C GLU A 114 3.67 3.05 -26.67
N ALA A 115 2.60 3.84 -26.84
CA ALA A 115 2.04 4.13 -28.16
C ALA A 115 2.96 4.97 -29.05
N LEU A 116 3.83 5.82 -28.47
CA LEU A 116 4.82 6.63 -29.18
C LEU A 116 6.14 5.87 -29.44
N GLU A 117 6.52 4.98 -28.53
CA GLU A 117 7.71 4.13 -28.62
C GLU A 117 7.51 2.94 -29.55
N GLN A 118 6.26 2.49 -29.75
CA GLN A 118 5.93 1.52 -30.80
C GLN A 118 6.06 2.20 -32.16
N GLY A 119 7.30 2.33 -32.63
CA GLY A 119 7.67 2.91 -33.92
C GLY A 119 6.85 2.33 -35.07
N PHE A 120 7.35 1.31 -35.74
CA PHE A 120 6.54 0.60 -36.73
C PHE A 120 6.07 -0.73 -36.16
N VAL A 121 4.76 -0.98 -36.16
CA VAL A 121 4.16 -2.27 -35.82
C VAL A 121 3.89 -3.09 -37.07
N VAL A 122 4.12 -4.39 -37.00
CA VAL A 122 3.84 -5.32 -38.11
C VAL A 122 2.35 -5.67 -38.07
N VAL A 123 1.67 -5.46 -39.19
CA VAL A 123 0.25 -5.82 -39.36
C VAL A 123 0.12 -6.74 -40.57
N GLU A 124 -0.56 -7.87 -40.38
CA GLU A 124 -0.92 -8.82 -41.44
C GLU A 124 -2.42 -8.71 -41.70
N LEU A 125 -2.82 -8.61 -42.97
CA LEU A 125 -4.22 -8.64 -43.38
C LEU A 125 -4.43 -9.60 -44.54
N SER A 126 -5.64 -10.13 -44.60
CA SER A 126 -6.13 -11.00 -45.66
C SER A 126 -6.92 -10.23 -46.72
N LYS A 127 -7.16 -10.89 -47.86
CA LYS A 127 -7.96 -10.33 -48.95
C LYS A 127 -9.30 -9.75 -48.49
N GLY A 128 -9.63 -8.57 -49.00
CA GLY A 128 -10.89 -7.89 -48.71
C GLY A 128 -10.87 -7.03 -47.45
N GLN A 129 -9.85 -7.16 -46.59
CA GLN A 129 -9.67 -6.29 -45.45
C GLN A 129 -9.07 -4.94 -45.87
N LYS A 130 -9.26 -3.93 -45.03
CA LYS A 130 -8.66 -2.61 -45.19
C LYS A 130 -8.10 -2.08 -43.87
N VAL A 131 -7.08 -1.24 -44.00
CA VAL A 131 -6.59 -0.38 -42.93
C VAL A 131 -7.12 1.02 -43.17
N ILE A 132 -7.77 1.62 -42.18
CA ILE A 132 -8.05 3.06 -42.15
C ILE A 132 -7.05 3.73 -41.21
N LEU A 133 -6.39 4.77 -41.70
CA LEU A 133 -5.34 5.50 -40.99
C LEU A 133 -5.91 6.74 -40.31
N GLY A 134 -5.47 6.98 -39.07
CA GLY A 134 -5.72 8.25 -38.38
C GLY A 134 -4.85 9.40 -38.92
N ALA A 135 -5.05 10.59 -38.35
CA ALA A 135 -4.28 11.77 -38.74
C ALA A 135 -2.79 11.63 -38.37
N GLY A 136 -1.91 11.88 -39.34
CA GLY A 136 -0.46 11.78 -39.16
C GLY A 136 0.08 10.35 -39.11
N SER A 137 -0.77 9.34 -39.32
CA SER A 137 -0.35 7.94 -39.35
C SER A 137 0.32 7.59 -40.67
N GLU A 138 1.30 6.71 -40.59
CA GLU A 138 2.10 6.24 -41.72
C GLU A 138 1.95 4.74 -41.90
N ILE A 139 1.95 4.30 -43.16
CA ILE A 139 1.95 2.88 -43.51
C ILE A 139 2.97 2.61 -44.61
N LEU A 140 3.78 1.58 -44.42
CA LEU A 140 4.68 1.05 -45.41
C LEU A 140 4.17 -0.33 -45.84
N VAL A 141 3.78 -0.46 -47.10
CA VAL A 141 3.34 -1.75 -47.65
C VAL A 141 4.56 -2.61 -47.92
N ARG A 142 4.75 -3.69 -47.16
CA ARG A 142 5.94 -4.56 -47.28
C ARG A 142 5.78 -5.67 -48.31
N SER A 143 4.57 -6.19 -48.46
CA SER A 143 4.23 -7.22 -49.45
C SER A 143 2.71 -7.33 -49.66
N GLY A 144 2.31 -8.03 -50.72
CA GLY A 144 0.92 -8.17 -51.16
C GLY A 144 0.58 -7.25 -52.34
N GLU A 145 -0.67 -7.32 -52.78
CA GLU A 145 -1.28 -6.40 -53.72
C GLU A 145 -2.32 -5.56 -53.00
N THR A 146 -2.14 -4.25 -53.03
CA THR A 146 -2.98 -3.31 -52.29
C THR A 146 -3.36 -2.12 -53.14
N THR A 147 -4.49 -1.50 -52.81
CA THR A 147 -4.98 -0.29 -53.46
C THR A 147 -5.25 0.80 -52.43
N ALA A 148 -5.06 2.06 -52.84
CA ALA A 148 -5.27 3.21 -51.98
C ALA A 148 -6.77 3.48 -51.75
N ILE A 149 -7.07 3.96 -50.55
CA ILE A 149 -8.33 4.57 -50.17
C ILE A 149 -8.02 6.05 -49.92
N SER A 150 -8.60 6.94 -50.73
CA SER A 150 -8.54 8.39 -50.52
C SER A 150 -9.55 8.82 -49.45
N GLY A 151 -9.24 9.90 -48.75
CA GLY A 151 -10.16 10.50 -47.78
C GLY A 151 -11.13 11.47 -48.42
N GLU A 152 -12.07 11.96 -47.62
CA GLU A 152 -13.10 12.92 -48.06
C GLU A 152 -12.49 14.22 -48.63
N LEU A 153 -11.32 14.63 -48.14
CA LEU A 153 -10.66 15.89 -48.49
C LEU A 153 -9.37 15.71 -49.30
N GLY A 154 -9.14 14.55 -49.92
CA GLY A 154 -8.01 14.32 -50.83
C GLY A 154 -7.41 12.90 -50.79
N GLY A 155 -6.35 12.70 -51.59
CA GLY A 155 -5.69 11.39 -51.76
C GLY A 155 -4.82 10.95 -50.57
N LEU A 156 -4.45 9.67 -50.51
CA LEU A 156 -3.44 9.18 -49.57
C LEU A 156 -2.05 9.53 -50.09
N ALA A 157 -1.26 10.28 -49.33
CA ALA A 157 0.03 10.79 -49.81
C ALA A 157 1.04 9.65 -49.90
N ASP A 158 1.63 9.42 -51.08
CA ASP A 158 2.77 8.54 -51.27
C ASP A 158 4.06 9.36 -51.23
N VAL A 159 4.74 9.29 -50.09
CA VAL A 159 5.95 10.07 -49.80
C VAL A 159 7.12 9.58 -50.66
N THR A 160 7.13 8.30 -51.02
CA THR A 160 8.22 7.69 -51.80
C THR A 160 8.17 8.11 -53.27
N SER A 161 6.98 8.18 -53.86
CA SER A 161 6.81 8.59 -55.26
C SER A 161 6.42 10.06 -55.46
N ALA A 162 6.25 10.81 -54.38
CA ALA A 162 5.87 12.23 -54.38
C ALA A 162 4.54 12.51 -55.12
N GLN A 163 3.52 11.68 -54.87
CA GLN A 163 2.20 11.84 -55.48
C GLN A 163 1.07 11.56 -54.47
N ASP A 164 -0.13 12.07 -54.75
CA ASP A 164 -1.34 11.71 -54.01
C ASP A 164 -2.04 10.52 -54.65
N LEU A 165 -2.34 9.50 -53.85
CA LEU A 165 -3.05 8.31 -54.30
C LEU A 165 -4.57 8.45 -54.15
N THR A 166 -5.31 8.31 -55.25
CA THR A 166 -6.77 8.29 -55.27
C THR A 166 -7.32 6.86 -55.13
N ASN A 167 -8.62 6.76 -54.81
CA ASN A 167 -9.32 5.48 -54.62
C ASN A 167 -9.03 4.45 -55.73
N GLY A 168 -8.60 3.26 -55.32
CA GLY A 168 -8.38 2.11 -56.20
C GLY A 168 -7.03 2.09 -56.92
N MET A 169 -6.20 3.12 -56.82
CA MET A 169 -4.86 3.09 -57.42
C MET A 169 -3.98 2.06 -56.71
N LYS A 170 -3.25 1.26 -57.50
CA LYS A 170 -2.33 0.25 -56.98
C LYS A 170 -1.19 0.93 -56.22
N ILE A 171 -0.91 0.43 -55.03
CA ILE A 171 0.24 0.87 -54.24
C ILE A 171 1.42 -0.05 -54.57
N THR A 172 2.57 0.55 -54.88
CA THR A 172 3.83 -0.18 -55.05
C THR A 172 4.37 -0.57 -53.68
N ASN A 173 4.81 -1.82 -53.52
CA ASN A 173 5.46 -2.26 -52.28
C ASN A 173 6.71 -1.42 -52.00
N GLN A 174 7.05 -1.27 -50.73
CA GLN A 174 8.14 -0.45 -50.21
C GLN A 174 7.90 1.06 -50.24
N HIS A 175 6.70 1.50 -50.59
CA HIS A 175 6.33 2.91 -50.53
C HIS A 175 5.79 3.29 -49.15
N LEU A 176 6.32 4.38 -48.61
CA LEU A 176 5.82 4.99 -47.38
C LEU A 176 4.65 5.90 -47.72
N LEU A 177 3.48 5.58 -47.16
CA LEU A 177 2.26 6.36 -47.33
C LEU A 177 1.94 7.10 -46.03
N LEU A 178 1.36 8.29 -46.16
CA LEU A 178 1.00 9.16 -45.04
C LEU A 178 -0.45 9.59 -45.15
N SER A 179 -1.19 9.42 -44.06
CA SER A 179 -2.50 10.02 -43.90
C SER A 179 -2.38 11.41 -43.28
N SER A 180 -2.78 12.44 -44.03
CA SER A 180 -2.69 13.83 -43.53
C SER A 180 -3.76 14.15 -42.48
N ARG A 181 -4.90 13.44 -42.48
CA ARG A 181 -6.06 13.69 -41.63
C ARG A 181 -6.79 12.38 -41.33
N ALA A 182 -7.60 12.38 -40.29
CA ALA A 182 -8.49 11.27 -39.98
C ALA A 182 -9.81 11.41 -40.78
N ASP A 183 -9.74 11.32 -42.11
CA ASP A 183 -10.86 11.53 -43.05
C ASP A 183 -11.15 10.28 -43.93
N GLY A 184 -10.78 9.09 -43.44
CA GLY A 184 -11.08 7.80 -44.10
C GLY A 184 -9.99 7.28 -45.05
N ARG A 185 -8.81 7.91 -45.08
CA ARG A 185 -7.66 7.44 -45.87
C ARG A 185 -7.16 6.08 -45.41
N GLY A 186 -6.69 5.27 -46.34
CA GLY A 186 -6.33 3.90 -46.00
C GLY A 186 -5.81 3.06 -47.15
N VAL A 187 -5.69 1.77 -46.87
CA VAL A 187 -5.19 0.77 -47.82
C VAL A 187 -6.14 -0.42 -47.81
N PHE A 188 -6.55 -0.86 -49.00
CA PHE A 188 -7.37 -2.05 -49.20
C PHE A 188 -6.51 -3.21 -49.73
N VAL A 189 -6.77 -4.43 -49.27
CA VAL A 189 -6.00 -5.63 -49.64
C VAL A 189 -6.69 -6.42 -50.75
N ALA A 190 -6.03 -6.53 -51.90
CA ALA A 190 -6.53 -7.27 -53.07
C ALA A 190 -5.98 -8.70 -53.18
N SER A 191 -4.76 -8.95 -52.67
CA SER A 191 -4.14 -10.28 -52.62
C SER A 191 -4.60 -11.11 -51.42
N ASP A 192 -4.33 -12.41 -51.41
CA ASP A 192 -4.70 -13.32 -50.32
C ASP A 192 -4.16 -12.89 -48.96
N LYS A 193 -2.91 -12.38 -48.93
CA LYS A 193 -2.26 -11.78 -47.76
C LYS A 193 -1.48 -10.53 -48.15
N ALA A 194 -1.38 -9.58 -47.23
CA ALA A 194 -0.50 -8.42 -47.30
C ALA A 194 0.10 -8.11 -45.91
N PHE A 195 1.31 -7.57 -45.92
CA PHE A 195 2.03 -7.22 -44.69
C PHE A 195 2.39 -5.74 -44.71
N PHE A 196 2.21 -5.09 -43.57
CA PHE A 196 2.41 -3.67 -43.38
C PHE A 196 3.33 -3.40 -42.20
N LEU A 197 4.04 -2.29 -42.29
CA LEU A 197 4.59 -1.61 -41.12
C LEU A 197 3.77 -0.34 -40.92
N ILE A 198 3.12 -0.19 -39.77
CA ILE A 198 2.25 0.96 -39.46
C ILE A 198 2.80 1.71 -38.27
N ARG A 199 2.83 3.04 -38.37
CA ARG A 199 3.15 3.95 -37.25
C ARG A 199 1.98 4.91 -37.04
N GLY A 200 1.57 5.08 -35.78
CA GLY A 200 0.42 5.91 -35.40
C GLY A 200 -0.91 5.14 -35.34
N SER A 201 -2.01 5.87 -35.18
CA SER A 201 -3.34 5.27 -35.01
C SER A 201 -3.90 4.68 -36.31
N TYR A 202 -4.51 3.49 -36.24
CA TYR A 202 -5.19 2.86 -37.37
C TYR A 202 -6.35 1.97 -36.88
N THR A 203 -7.25 1.61 -37.80
CA THR A 203 -8.30 0.61 -37.58
C THR A 203 -8.28 -0.39 -38.72
N VAL A 204 -8.53 -1.65 -38.41
CA VAL A 204 -8.67 -2.74 -39.39
C VAL A 204 -10.14 -3.06 -39.55
N GLU A 205 -10.62 -3.13 -40.79
CA GLU A 205 -11.99 -3.49 -41.18
C GLU A 205 -12.01 -4.63 -42.20
#